data_AF-A0A2T6DHA3-F1
#
_entry.id   AF-A0A2T6DHA3-F1
#
_cell.length_a   1.000
_cell.length_b   1.000
_cell.length_c   1.000
_cell.angle_alpha   90.00
_cell.angle_beta   90.00
_cell.angle_gamma   90.00
#
_symmetry.space_group_name_H-M   'P 1'
#
loop_
_entity.id
_entity.type
_entity.pdbx_description
1 polymer ?
#
loop_
_entity_poly.entity_id
_entity_poly.type
_entity_poly.pdbx_seq_one_letter_code
_entity_poly.pdbx_strand_id
1 'polypeptide(L)'
;MNANTAKGQTTAAAGDAFVVWKADQNSDGSSRANGMWNIGGDDMYTWRTDGQLYEGFGTATRYSTGVPVQPVNRYHMYNVSAQAGNWINRIDGQTQYRSAANTVGWSNAPTLGRANYSPLGDIAEIIIYDRILTDIEREAVCFYLNRKYSLVLAITLTGRFRDCNLDGFTDEKDVGLAVDPYELDADHDGVPNFVELSNGTDPLNSDTDRDSVMDGIDAYPLDPARSTIPVADPNDHTGPTVTLTTPSEATLG
;
A
#
# COMPACT_ATOMS: atom_id res chain seq x y z
N MET A 1 -20.29 -17.68 -35.36
CA MET A 1 -20.70 -17.43 -33.96
C MET A 1 -19.73 -16.42 -33.41
N ASN A 2 -20.18 -15.17 -33.25
CA ASN A 2 -19.34 -14.06 -32.82
C ASN A 2 -19.23 -14.12 -31.31
N ALA A 3 -18.13 -14.69 -30.81
CA ALA A 3 -17.89 -14.85 -29.39
C ALA A 3 -17.20 -13.61 -28.82
N ASN A 4 -17.76 -13.12 -27.72
CA ASN A 4 -17.18 -12.20 -26.74
C ASN A 4 -16.96 -10.75 -27.16
N THR A 5 -18.05 -9.99 -27.19
CA THR A 5 -18.04 -8.66 -26.57
C THR A 5 -17.90 -8.87 -25.06
N ALA A 6 -16.67 -8.98 -24.57
CA ALA A 6 -16.43 -8.90 -23.14
C ALA A 6 -16.85 -7.51 -22.66
N LYS A 7 -17.76 -7.45 -21.69
CA LYS A 7 -17.94 -6.26 -20.85
C LYS A 7 -16.57 -5.93 -20.23
N GLY A 8 -15.99 -4.76 -20.50
CA GLY A 8 -14.99 -4.21 -19.58
C GLY A 8 -13.82 -3.38 -20.10
N GLN A 9 -13.56 -3.21 -21.40
CA GLN A 9 -12.43 -2.35 -21.80
C GLN A 9 -12.62 -1.72 -23.19
N THR A 10 -12.82 -0.39 -23.22
CA THR A 10 -12.35 0.53 -24.27
C THR A 10 -12.28 2.00 -23.80
N THR A 11 -12.67 2.37 -22.56
CA THR A 11 -12.79 3.80 -22.17
C THR A 11 -12.16 4.20 -20.84
N ALA A 12 -11.46 3.32 -20.12
CA ALA A 12 -10.84 3.71 -18.85
C ALA A 12 -9.80 4.82 -19.10
N ALA A 13 -9.93 5.95 -18.40
CA ALA A 13 -9.03 7.09 -18.56
C ALA A 13 -7.68 6.90 -17.84
N ALA A 14 -7.58 5.86 -17.01
CA ALA A 14 -6.41 5.49 -16.25
C ALA A 14 -6.51 4.02 -15.77
N GLY A 15 -5.46 3.54 -15.11
CA GLY A 15 -5.50 2.28 -14.36
C GLY A 15 -4.27 2.10 -13.47
N ASP A 16 -4.40 1.27 -12.45
CA ASP A 16 -3.32 0.84 -11.56
C ASP A 16 -3.37 -0.68 -11.47
N ALA A 17 -2.23 -1.35 -11.56
CA ALA A 17 -2.17 -2.80 -11.50
C ALA A 17 -1.02 -3.26 -10.62
N PHE A 18 -1.25 -4.36 -9.92
CA PHE A 18 -0.32 -5.00 -9.00
C PHE A 18 -0.19 -6.45 -9.38
N VAL A 19 1.03 -6.95 -9.42
CA VAL A 19 1.31 -8.34 -9.78
C VAL A 19 2.37 -8.90 -8.85
N VAL A 20 2.09 -10.04 -8.24
CA VAL A 20 3.12 -10.85 -7.57
C VAL A 20 3.68 -11.80 -8.60
N TRP A 21 4.91 -11.54 -9.04
CA TRP A 21 5.47 -12.19 -10.22
C TRP A 21 6.95 -12.53 -10.04
N LYS A 22 7.39 -13.60 -10.71
CA LYS A 22 8.80 -13.90 -10.98
C LYS A 22 8.98 -14.25 -12.45
N ALA A 23 10.12 -13.93 -13.04
CA ALA A 23 10.57 -14.48 -14.31
C ALA A 23 11.41 -15.73 -14.06
N ASP A 24 11.46 -16.70 -14.98
CA ASP A 24 12.39 -17.84 -14.81
C ASP A 24 13.85 -17.46 -15.05
N GLN A 25 14.10 -16.39 -15.82
CA GLN A 25 15.44 -15.96 -16.21
C GLN A 25 15.42 -14.51 -16.68
N ASN A 26 16.47 -13.74 -16.35
CA ASN A 26 16.62 -12.36 -16.78
C ASN A 26 16.81 -12.24 -18.31
N SER A 27 17.33 -13.27 -18.99
CA SER A 27 17.34 -13.37 -20.45
C SER A 27 17.51 -14.83 -20.86
N ASP A 28 16.75 -15.28 -21.86
CA ASP A 28 16.91 -16.62 -22.46
C ASP A 28 17.65 -16.57 -23.82
N GLY A 29 18.03 -15.37 -24.28
CA GLY A 29 18.72 -15.13 -25.55
C GLY A 29 17.92 -15.45 -26.82
N SER A 30 16.62 -15.77 -26.73
CA SER A 30 15.79 -16.05 -27.91
C SER A 30 15.26 -14.75 -28.55
N SER A 31 14.44 -14.80 -29.60
CA SER A 31 13.80 -13.60 -30.21
C SER A 31 12.32 -13.49 -29.85
N ARG A 32 11.87 -14.27 -28.86
CA ARG A 32 10.45 -14.49 -28.57
C ARG A 32 9.90 -13.40 -27.67
N ALA A 33 8.78 -12.80 -28.05
CA ALA A 33 8.05 -11.87 -27.19
C ALA A 33 7.18 -12.67 -26.21
N ASN A 34 7.79 -13.23 -25.17
CA ASN A 34 7.10 -13.90 -24.08
C ASN A 34 6.94 -12.86 -22.96
N GLY A 35 5.73 -12.41 -22.65
CA GLY A 35 5.50 -11.44 -21.57
C GLY A 35 4.57 -11.97 -20.49
N MET A 36 4.53 -11.26 -19.37
CA MET A 36 3.56 -11.46 -18.29
C MET A 36 2.13 -11.26 -18.80
N TRP A 37 1.91 -10.21 -19.59
CA TRP A 37 0.60 -9.84 -20.11
C TRP A 37 0.69 -9.01 -21.40
N ASN A 38 -0.46 -8.73 -21.99
CA ASN A 38 -0.71 -7.72 -23.02
C ASN A 38 -2.02 -7.02 -22.68
N ILE A 39 -1.94 -5.92 -21.93
CA ILE A 39 -3.13 -5.16 -21.47
C ILE A 39 -3.08 -3.69 -21.99
N GLY A 40 -2.01 -3.31 -22.68
CA GLY A 40 -1.85 -2.03 -23.37
C GLY A 40 -2.46 -1.95 -24.74
N GLY A 41 -2.18 -0.86 -25.46
CA GLY A 41 -2.41 -0.81 -26.91
C GLY A 41 -1.77 -2.00 -27.65
N ASP A 42 -2.20 -2.23 -28.90
CA ASP A 42 -1.92 -3.47 -29.64
C ASP A 42 -0.46 -3.99 -29.52
N ASP A 43 -0.33 -5.27 -29.13
CA ASP A 43 0.90 -6.08 -29.10
C ASP A 43 2.02 -5.59 -28.14
N MET A 44 1.66 -5.20 -26.90
CA MET A 44 2.59 -4.71 -25.88
C MET A 44 2.84 -5.69 -24.74
N TYR A 45 3.86 -6.53 -24.92
CA TYR A 45 4.31 -7.50 -23.91
C TYR A 45 5.40 -6.96 -23.01
N THR A 46 5.45 -7.48 -21.77
CA THR A 46 6.37 -6.98 -20.75
C THR A 46 7.78 -7.52 -20.83
N TRP A 47 7.97 -8.80 -21.07
CA TRP A 47 9.32 -9.36 -21.08
C TRP A 47 9.80 -9.59 -22.51
N ARG A 48 11.05 -9.21 -22.76
CA ARG A 48 11.77 -9.63 -23.96
C ARG A 48 13.12 -10.17 -23.54
N THR A 49 13.71 -10.86 -24.48
CA THR A 49 14.86 -11.72 -24.33
C THR A 49 16.20 -10.99 -24.31
N ASP A 50 16.17 -9.67 -24.53
CA ASP A 50 17.27 -8.71 -24.38
C ASP A 50 17.51 -8.31 -22.91
N GLY A 51 16.73 -8.85 -21.98
CA GLY A 51 16.77 -8.57 -20.55
C GLY A 51 16.19 -7.21 -20.17
N GLN A 52 15.65 -6.48 -21.13
CA GLN A 52 14.90 -5.26 -20.86
C GLN A 52 13.48 -5.63 -20.42
N LEU A 53 13.02 -4.97 -19.37
CA LEU A 53 11.60 -4.94 -19.05
C LEU A 53 10.92 -3.94 -19.98
N TYR A 54 10.12 -4.46 -20.89
CA TYR A 54 9.13 -3.68 -21.60
C TYR A 54 7.85 -3.60 -20.78
N GLU A 55 6.99 -2.64 -21.07
CA GLU A 55 5.68 -2.58 -20.44
C GLU A 55 4.66 -1.86 -21.32
N GLY A 56 3.44 -2.38 -21.31
CA GLY A 56 2.32 -1.92 -22.12
C GLY A 56 1.11 -1.47 -21.32
N PHE A 57 0.99 -1.80 -20.04
CA PHE A 57 -0.23 -1.54 -19.29
C PHE A 57 -0.70 -0.07 -19.39
N GLY A 58 -1.93 0.12 -19.87
CA GLY A 58 -2.59 1.43 -19.94
C GLY A 58 -1.88 2.48 -20.81
N THR A 59 -1.10 2.05 -21.81
CA THR A 59 -0.41 2.95 -22.75
C THR A 59 -0.67 2.55 -24.20
N ALA A 60 -0.75 3.55 -25.08
CA ALA A 60 -0.80 3.40 -26.54
C ALA A 60 0.58 3.17 -27.17
N THR A 61 1.66 3.27 -26.38
CA THR A 61 3.04 3.00 -26.82
C THR A 61 3.78 2.14 -25.79
N ARG A 62 4.49 1.10 -26.25
CA ARG A 62 5.30 0.25 -25.37
C ARG A 62 6.48 1.05 -24.78
N TYR A 63 6.64 1.01 -23.46
CA TYR A 63 7.84 1.54 -22.80
C TYR A 63 8.94 0.48 -22.70
N SER A 64 10.20 0.90 -22.85
CA SER A 64 11.38 0.13 -22.46
C SER A 64 11.88 0.69 -21.14
N THR A 65 11.59 -0.02 -20.06
CA THR A 65 11.76 0.47 -18.68
C THR A 65 13.14 0.13 -18.09
N GLY A 66 14.05 -0.42 -18.90
CA GLY A 66 15.38 -0.81 -18.47
C GLY A 66 15.47 -2.27 -18.03
N VAL A 67 16.70 -2.73 -17.77
CA VAL A 67 16.94 -4.00 -17.08
C VAL A 67 16.65 -3.78 -15.58
N PRO A 68 15.82 -4.60 -14.93
CA PRO A 68 15.66 -4.54 -13.48
C PRO A 68 17.00 -4.71 -12.76
N VAL A 69 17.27 -3.88 -11.75
CA VAL A 69 18.54 -3.93 -11.01
C VAL A 69 18.62 -5.14 -10.07
N GLN A 70 17.48 -5.59 -9.58
CA GLN A 70 17.32 -6.79 -8.79
C GLN A 70 17.15 -8.04 -9.68
N PRO A 71 17.66 -9.22 -9.26
CA PRO A 71 17.37 -10.48 -9.93
C PRO A 71 15.87 -10.76 -9.89
N VAL A 72 15.25 -11.04 -11.04
CA VAL A 72 13.79 -11.27 -11.15
C VAL A 72 13.39 -12.74 -11.09
N ASN A 73 14.32 -13.61 -10.71
CA ASN A 73 14.12 -15.07 -10.59
C ASN A 73 13.49 -15.51 -9.27
N ARG A 74 12.94 -14.57 -8.51
CA ARG A 74 12.19 -14.75 -7.27
C ARG A 74 10.95 -13.88 -7.34
N TYR A 75 9.96 -14.14 -6.48
CA TYR A 75 8.75 -13.34 -6.47
C TYR A 75 9.04 -11.91 -6.03
N HIS A 76 8.46 -10.97 -6.78
CA HIS A 76 8.51 -9.54 -6.55
C HIS A 76 7.10 -8.97 -6.54
N MET A 77 6.95 -7.84 -5.84
CA MET A 77 5.76 -7.01 -5.99
C MET A 77 5.99 -6.06 -7.16
N TYR A 78 5.32 -6.29 -8.28
CA TYR A 78 5.30 -5.37 -9.41
C TYR A 78 4.07 -4.47 -9.32
N ASN A 79 4.23 -3.17 -9.59
CA ASN A 79 3.12 -2.25 -9.74
C ASN A 79 3.31 -1.37 -10.98
N VAL A 80 2.22 -1.06 -11.68
CA VAL A 80 2.21 -0.12 -12.79
C VAL A 80 0.98 0.78 -12.72
N SER A 81 1.21 2.08 -12.82
CA SER A 81 0.16 3.11 -12.81
C SER A 81 0.20 3.87 -14.13
N ALA A 82 -0.94 3.97 -14.81
CA ALA A 82 -1.08 4.58 -16.11
C ALA A 82 -2.23 5.60 -16.13
N GLN A 83 -1.94 6.85 -16.48
CA GLN A 83 -2.95 7.88 -16.74
C GLN A 83 -2.46 8.82 -17.85
N ALA A 84 -3.32 9.71 -18.34
CA ALA A 84 -2.89 10.71 -19.32
C ALA A 84 -1.74 11.58 -18.74
N GLY A 85 -0.65 11.72 -19.49
CA GLY A 85 0.51 12.51 -19.10
C GLY A 85 1.34 11.95 -17.93
N ASN A 86 1.04 10.74 -17.43
CA ASN A 86 1.85 10.13 -16.38
C ASN A 86 1.78 8.60 -16.43
N TRP A 87 2.94 7.97 -16.40
CA TRP A 87 3.08 6.53 -16.39
C TRP A 87 4.29 6.14 -15.57
N ILE A 88 4.12 5.13 -14.71
CA ILE A 88 5.18 4.66 -13.81
C ILE A 88 5.03 3.17 -13.59
N ASN A 89 6.14 2.45 -13.64
CA ASN A 89 6.22 1.12 -13.06
C ASN A 89 7.22 1.06 -11.90
N ARG A 90 6.96 0.12 -11.01
CA ARG A 90 7.67 -0.09 -9.76
C ARG A 90 7.90 -1.57 -9.55
N ILE A 91 9.04 -1.91 -8.97
CA ILE A 91 9.33 -3.26 -8.48
C ILE A 91 9.74 -3.12 -7.01
N ASP A 92 9.08 -3.87 -6.13
CA ASP A 92 9.24 -3.81 -4.67
C ASP A 92 9.15 -2.38 -4.12
N GLY A 93 8.18 -1.62 -4.64
CA GLY A 93 7.94 -0.22 -4.28
C GLY A 93 8.93 0.78 -4.90
N GLN A 94 10.08 0.33 -5.41
CA GLN A 94 11.07 1.19 -6.05
C GLN A 94 10.65 1.53 -7.48
N THR A 95 10.81 2.80 -7.87
CA THR A 95 10.54 3.21 -9.26
C THR A 95 11.55 2.53 -10.19
N GLN A 96 11.05 1.76 -11.16
CA GLN A 96 11.87 1.23 -12.26
C GLN A 96 11.97 2.27 -13.38
N TYR A 97 10.83 2.81 -13.82
CA TYR A 97 10.77 3.82 -14.87
C TYR A 97 9.56 4.74 -14.70
N ARG A 98 9.68 5.95 -15.26
CA ARG A 98 8.62 6.96 -15.28
C ARG A 98 8.62 7.70 -16.62
N SER A 99 7.43 7.99 -17.13
CA SER A 99 7.21 8.87 -18.27
C SER A 99 6.12 9.90 -17.97
N ALA A 100 6.35 11.16 -18.36
CA ALA A 100 5.37 12.24 -18.25
C ALA A 100 4.57 12.46 -19.56
N ALA A 101 4.61 11.49 -20.49
CA ALA A 101 4.08 11.65 -21.86
C ALA A 101 3.07 10.54 -22.25
N ASN A 102 2.45 9.88 -21.28
CA ASN A 102 1.59 8.74 -21.56
C ASN A 102 0.29 9.14 -22.26
N THR A 103 -0.02 8.41 -23.33
CA THR A 103 -1.35 8.40 -23.95
C THR A 103 -2.00 7.08 -23.59
N VAL A 104 -3.13 7.13 -22.88
CA VAL A 104 -3.79 5.92 -22.39
C VAL A 104 -4.32 5.10 -23.56
N GLY A 105 -3.97 3.82 -23.56
CA GLY A 105 -4.38 2.85 -24.57
C GLY A 105 -4.55 1.47 -23.94
N TRP A 106 -5.55 0.74 -24.42
CA TRP A 106 -5.94 -0.58 -23.91
C TRP A 106 -6.05 -1.57 -25.05
N SER A 107 -5.82 -2.85 -24.75
CA SER A 107 -5.87 -3.90 -25.76
C SER A 107 -7.32 -4.21 -26.10
N ASN A 108 -7.62 -4.44 -27.37
CA ASN A 108 -8.90 -5.00 -27.78
C ASN A 108 -8.99 -6.52 -27.55
N ALA A 109 -7.87 -7.15 -27.16
CA ALA A 109 -7.77 -8.57 -26.86
C ALA A 109 -6.75 -8.78 -25.74
N PRO A 110 -7.05 -8.38 -24.49
CA PRO A 110 -6.10 -8.48 -23.40
C PRO A 110 -5.79 -9.94 -23.10
N THR A 111 -4.50 -10.25 -22.87
CA THR A 111 -4.05 -11.60 -22.54
C THR A 111 -3.11 -11.60 -21.35
N LEU A 112 -3.16 -12.65 -20.54
CA LEU A 112 -2.04 -13.07 -19.71
C LEU A 112 -1.15 -13.98 -20.56
N GLY A 113 0.14 -13.69 -20.63
CA GLY A 113 1.02 -14.36 -21.58
C GLY A 113 0.75 -13.96 -23.04
N ARG A 114 1.22 -14.82 -23.96
CA ARG A 114 1.02 -14.69 -25.41
C ARG A 114 0.53 -16.02 -25.97
N ALA A 115 -0.45 -16.00 -26.86
CA ALA A 115 -1.16 -17.20 -27.33
C ALA A 115 -0.28 -18.36 -27.84
N ASN A 116 0.91 -18.07 -28.36
CA ASN A 116 1.82 -19.06 -28.96
C ASN A 116 3.09 -19.32 -28.13
N TYR A 117 3.20 -18.74 -26.94
CA TYR A 117 4.39 -18.86 -26.11
C TYR A 117 4.02 -18.93 -24.64
N SER A 118 4.60 -19.90 -23.93
CA SER A 118 4.46 -19.96 -22.47
C SER A 118 4.91 -18.63 -21.86
N PRO A 119 4.18 -18.09 -20.86
CA PRO A 119 4.70 -16.99 -20.07
C PRO A 119 6.05 -17.38 -19.47
N LEU A 120 6.99 -16.43 -19.44
CA LEU A 120 8.25 -16.64 -18.76
C LEU A 120 8.04 -16.35 -17.28
N GLY A 121 8.10 -17.41 -16.47
CA GLY A 121 7.88 -17.36 -15.04
C GLY A 121 6.44 -17.47 -14.58
N ASP A 122 6.21 -17.08 -13.33
CA ASP A 122 4.99 -17.37 -12.60
C ASP A 122 4.33 -16.08 -12.10
N ILE A 123 3.00 -16.06 -12.12
CA ILE A 123 2.16 -15.03 -11.50
C ILE A 123 1.41 -15.69 -10.35
N ALA A 124 1.60 -15.18 -9.13
CA ALA A 124 0.92 -15.67 -7.95
C ALA A 124 -0.40 -14.92 -7.68
N GLU A 125 -0.45 -13.61 -7.96
CA GLU A 125 -1.66 -12.79 -7.83
C GLU A 125 -1.59 -11.58 -8.76
N ILE A 126 -2.75 -11.14 -9.24
CA ILE A 126 -2.92 -9.94 -10.05
C ILE A 126 -4.16 -9.16 -9.57
N ILE A 127 -3.99 -7.86 -9.35
CA ILE A 127 -5.07 -6.93 -8.97
C ILE A 127 -5.01 -5.75 -9.93
N ILE A 128 -6.14 -5.40 -10.55
CA ILE A 128 -6.21 -4.33 -11.55
C ILE A 128 -7.38 -3.40 -11.20
N TYR A 129 -7.11 -2.10 -11.26
CA TYR A 129 -8.06 -1.01 -11.07
C TYR A 129 -8.17 -0.20 -12.37
N ASP A 130 -9.37 0.30 -12.66
CA ASP A 130 -9.70 1.15 -13.81
C ASP A 130 -9.47 2.66 -13.54
N ARG A 131 -8.74 2.96 -12.46
CA ARG A 131 -8.38 4.30 -12.01
C ARG A 131 -7.00 4.30 -11.37
N ILE A 132 -6.43 5.48 -11.19
CA ILE A 132 -5.28 5.66 -10.32
C ILE A 132 -5.72 5.51 -8.87
N LEU A 133 -4.99 4.69 -8.12
CA LEU A 133 -5.14 4.62 -6.68
C LEU A 133 -4.51 5.86 -6.03
N THR A 134 -5.07 6.30 -4.92
CA THR A 134 -4.36 7.24 -4.04
C THR A 134 -3.12 6.56 -3.46
N ASP A 135 -2.26 7.34 -2.81
CA ASP A 135 -1.05 6.76 -2.18
C ASP A 135 -1.43 5.78 -1.07
N ILE A 136 -2.43 6.10 -0.25
CA ILE A 136 -2.97 5.22 0.81
C ILE A 136 -3.53 3.91 0.24
N GLU A 137 -4.34 4.00 -0.82
CA GLU A 137 -4.92 2.80 -1.43
C GLU A 137 -3.85 1.89 -2.05
N ARG A 138 -2.85 2.47 -2.70
CA ARG A 138 -1.71 1.73 -3.26
C ARG A 138 -0.90 1.06 -2.16
N GLU A 139 -0.65 1.76 -1.07
CA GLU A 139 0.07 1.25 0.09
C GLU A 139 -0.66 0.08 0.75
N ALA A 140 -1.99 0.17 0.91
CA ALA A 140 -2.80 -0.94 1.42
C ALA A 140 -2.69 -2.21 0.54
N VAL A 141 -2.67 -2.07 -0.80
CA VAL A 141 -2.48 -3.20 -1.71
C VAL A 141 -1.07 -3.76 -1.62
N CYS A 142 -0.05 -2.90 -1.59
CA CYS A 142 1.34 -3.29 -1.39
C CYS A 142 1.51 -4.10 -0.10
N PHE A 143 0.94 -3.63 1.02
CA PHE A 143 0.99 -4.30 2.31
C PHE A 143 0.35 -5.69 2.26
N TYR A 144 -0.88 -5.79 1.75
CA TYR A 144 -1.58 -7.06 1.63
C TYR A 144 -0.76 -8.10 0.85
N LEU A 145 -0.18 -7.71 -0.30
CA LEU A 145 0.62 -8.62 -1.12
C LEU A 145 1.95 -9.00 -0.45
N ASN A 146 2.65 -8.03 0.14
CA ASN A 146 3.93 -8.29 0.83
C ASN A 146 3.73 -9.23 2.02
N ARG A 147 2.68 -9.04 2.82
CA ARG A 147 2.35 -9.90 3.96
C ARG A 147 1.94 -11.30 3.51
N LYS A 148 1.04 -11.40 2.52
CA LYS A 148 0.50 -12.68 2.04
C LYS A 148 1.57 -13.57 1.41
N TYR A 149 2.51 -12.97 0.69
CA TYR A 149 3.54 -13.71 -0.06
C TYR A 149 4.94 -13.63 0.55
N SER A 150 5.08 -12.97 1.71
CA SER A 150 6.36 -12.82 2.42
C SER A 150 7.48 -12.27 1.53
N LEU A 151 7.16 -11.30 0.67
CA LEU A 151 8.06 -10.79 -0.38
C LEU A 151 9.20 -9.93 0.20
N VAL A 152 8.98 -9.33 1.36
CA VAL A 152 9.96 -8.47 2.03
C VAL A 152 10.61 -9.24 3.18
N LEU A 153 11.81 -9.74 2.94
CA LEU A 153 12.81 -10.05 3.97
C LEU A 153 14.01 -9.16 3.69
N ALA A 154 14.18 -8.14 4.52
CA ALA A 154 15.24 -7.12 4.49
C ALA A 154 15.22 -6.17 3.28
N ILE A 155 14.88 -4.90 3.51
CA ILE A 155 15.57 -3.75 2.87
C ILE A 155 15.46 -2.52 3.78
N THR A 156 16.62 -1.92 4.03
CA THR A 156 16.82 -0.60 4.62
C THR A 156 16.28 0.46 3.65
N LEU A 157 15.10 1.02 3.91
CA LEU A 157 14.51 2.09 3.10
C LEU A 157 14.76 3.44 3.77
N THR A 158 15.73 4.17 3.22
CA THR A 158 15.89 5.59 3.46
C THR A 158 14.72 6.35 2.87
N GLY A 159 13.78 6.74 3.73
CA GLY A 159 12.96 7.94 3.58
C GLY A 159 11.84 7.85 2.55
N ARG A 160 10.62 7.88 3.11
CA ARG A 160 9.32 8.22 2.51
C ARG A 160 8.44 7.00 2.19
N PHE A 161 7.35 6.94 2.96
CA PHE A 161 6.27 5.94 3.04
C PHE A 161 6.62 4.78 3.96
N ARG A 162 6.19 4.98 5.20
CA ARG A 162 6.45 4.21 6.41
C ARG A 162 5.19 4.46 7.21
N ASP A 163 4.13 3.72 6.96
CA ASP A 163 2.95 3.54 7.83
C ASP A 163 2.68 2.03 7.75
N CYS A 164 3.60 1.26 8.34
CA CYS A 164 3.67 -0.18 8.14
C CYS A 164 2.51 -0.94 8.82
N ASN A 165 1.85 -0.33 9.80
CA ASN A 165 0.70 -0.88 10.51
C ASN A 165 -0.66 -0.34 10.00
N LEU A 166 -0.67 0.74 9.21
CA LEU A 166 -1.86 1.42 8.65
C LEU A 166 -2.75 2.06 9.72
N ASP A 167 -2.17 2.54 10.81
CA ASP A 167 -2.89 3.26 11.86
C ASP A 167 -3.02 4.77 11.59
N GLY A 168 -2.39 5.27 10.52
CA GLY A 168 -2.41 6.68 10.16
C GLY A 168 -1.26 7.50 10.76
N PHE A 169 -0.32 6.86 11.46
CA PHE A 169 0.99 7.40 11.77
C PHE A 169 2.05 6.93 10.80
N THR A 170 3.12 7.72 10.72
CA THR A 170 4.28 7.26 9.98
C THR A 170 5.17 6.42 10.91
N ASP A 171 5.93 5.45 10.42
CA ASP A 171 6.88 4.69 11.26
C ASP A 171 7.89 5.65 11.93
N GLU A 172 8.17 6.84 11.34
CA GLU A 172 8.98 7.85 12.03
C GLU A 172 8.29 8.42 13.26
N LYS A 173 6.97 8.59 13.19
CA LYS A 173 6.13 8.97 14.33
C LYS A 173 6.06 7.84 15.35
N ASP A 174 5.91 6.59 14.94
CA ASP A 174 5.90 5.42 15.84
C ASP A 174 7.24 5.24 16.55
N VAL A 175 8.35 5.29 15.80
CA VAL A 175 9.71 5.28 16.38
C VAL A 175 9.92 6.46 17.33
N GLY A 176 9.37 7.63 17.01
CA GLY A 176 9.42 8.81 17.86
C GLY A 176 8.66 8.65 19.18
N LEU A 177 7.67 7.75 19.22
CA LEU A 177 6.89 7.39 20.40
C LEU A 177 7.39 6.11 21.09
N ALA A 178 8.46 5.50 20.59
CA ALA A 178 8.96 4.19 21.03
C ALA A 178 7.97 3.02 20.86
N VAL A 179 7.05 3.15 19.89
CA VAL A 179 6.11 2.12 19.45
C VAL A 179 6.75 1.31 18.30
N ASP A 180 6.45 0.01 18.21
CA ASP A 180 6.83 -0.81 17.05
C ASP A 180 6.01 -0.38 15.81
N PRO A 181 6.64 0.07 14.72
CA PRO A 181 5.91 0.49 13.51
C PRO A 181 5.06 -0.57 12.82
N TYR A 182 5.16 -1.84 13.24
CA TYR A 182 4.35 -2.94 12.72
C TYR A 182 3.17 -3.32 13.64
N GLU A 183 3.04 -2.66 14.79
CA GLU A 183 2.08 -2.98 15.84
C GLU A 183 1.00 -1.89 15.92
N LEU A 184 -0.28 -2.30 15.89
CA LEU A 184 -1.43 -1.39 15.89
C LEU A 184 -1.81 -0.89 17.30
N ASP A 185 -1.41 -1.64 18.32
CA ASP A 185 -1.82 -1.51 19.72
C ASP A 185 -0.63 -2.05 20.54
N ALA A 186 0.24 -1.16 21.01
CA ALA A 186 1.56 -1.53 21.52
C ALA A 186 1.54 -2.04 22.96
N ASP A 187 0.55 -1.63 23.76
CA ASP A 187 0.38 -2.11 25.13
C ASP A 187 -0.66 -3.24 25.27
N HIS A 188 -1.36 -3.56 24.17
CA HIS A 188 -2.33 -4.64 24.04
C HIS A 188 -3.58 -4.49 24.90
N ASP A 189 -4.04 -3.27 25.12
CA ASP A 189 -5.24 -2.98 25.91
C ASP A 189 -6.54 -2.99 25.08
N GLY A 190 -6.40 -3.03 23.75
CA GLY A 190 -7.50 -3.05 22.79
C GLY A 190 -7.82 -1.70 22.14
N VAL A 191 -7.09 -0.63 22.47
CA VAL A 191 -7.16 0.68 21.83
C VAL A 191 -5.97 0.85 20.89
N PRO A 192 -6.17 1.22 19.61
CA PRO A 192 -5.05 1.47 18.72
C PRO A 192 -4.25 2.71 19.10
N ASN A 193 -2.92 2.68 18.90
CA ASN A 193 -1.99 3.77 19.25
C ASN A 193 -2.44 5.16 18.73
N PHE A 194 -3.00 5.20 17.51
CA PHE A 194 -3.50 6.45 16.92
C PHE A 194 -4.73 7.00 17.64
N VAL A 195 -5.62 6.12 18.12
CA VAL A 195 -6.81 6.49 18.89
C VAL A 195 -6.39 7.01 20.24
N GLU A 196 -5.44 6.34 20.88
CA GLU A 196 -4.93 6.74 22.19
C GLU A 196 -4.37 8.16 22.17
N LEU A 197 -3.49 8.47 21.22
CA LEU A 197 -2.99 9.83 21.06
C LEU A 197 -4.10 10.85 20.76
N SER A 198 -5.16 10.46 20.07
CA SER A 198 -6.30 11.34 19.79
C SER A 198 -7.17 11.60 21.03
N ASN A 199 -7.25 10.61 21.93
CA ASN A 199 -7.96 10.67 23.19
C ASN A 199 -7.11 11.25 24.33
N GLY A 200 -5.79 11.34 24.14
CA GLY A 200 -4.83 11.85 25.11
C GLY A 200 -4.26 10.77 26.04
N THR A 201 -4.51 9.49 25.77
CA THR A 201 -3.93 8.35 26.48
C THR A 201 -2.53 8.00 25.95
N ASP A 202 -1.80 7.14 26.66
CA ASP A 202 -0.40 6.79 26.40
C ASP A 202 -0.28 5.42 25.71
N PRO A 203 0.14 5.34 24.42
CA PRO A 203 0.20 4.10 23.64
C PRO A 203 1.08 2.96 24.16
N LEU A 204 1.86 3.24 25.21
CA LEU A 204 2.76 2.26 25.84
C LEU A 204 2.29 1.88 27.25
N ASN A 205 1.11 2.31 27.66
CA ASN A 205 0.61 2.12 29.01
C ASN A 205 -0.89 1.82 29.02
N SER A 206 -1.19 0.53 29.17
CA SER A 206 -2.55 -0.01 29.10
C SER A 206 -3.55 0.55 30.13
N ASP A 207 -3.10 1.39 31.06
CA ASP A 207 -3.85 2.04 32.14
C ASP A 207 -3.20 3.43 32.36
N THR A 208 -3.59 4.40 31.53
CA THR A 208 -2.92 5.71 31.43
C THR A 208 -2.96 6.47 32.75
N ASP A 209 -4.09 6.48 33.42
CA ASP A 209 -4.30 7.26 34.65
C ASP A 209 -3.97 6.48 35.94
N ARG A 210 -3.73 5.17 35.84
CA ARG A 210 -3.28 4.27 36.91
C ARG A 210 -4.35 4.00 37.96
N ASP A 211 -5.59 3.90 37.53
CA ASP A 211 -6.73 3.56 38.39
C ASP A 211 -6.99 2.04 38.50
N SER A 212 -6.21 1.22 37.79
CA SER A 212 -6.33 -0.24 37.64
C SER A 212 -7.40 -0.72 36.66
N VAL A 213 -7.97 0.15 35.82
CA VAL A 213 -8.84 -0.18 34.70
C VAL A 213 -8.11 0.17 33.40
N MET A 214 -8.15 -0.75 32.43
CA MET A 214 -7.46 -0.53 31.15
C MET A 214 -8.15 0.52 30.31
N ASP A 215 -7.42 1.31 29.52
CA ASP A 215 -7.99 2.43 28.75
C ASP A 215 -9.07 1.92 27.76
N GLY A 216 -8.90 0.74 27.19
CA GLY A 216 -9.89 0.07 26.33
C GLY A 216 -11.19 -0.35 27.02
N ILE A 217 -11.25 -0.30 28.35
CA ILE A 217 -12.43 -0.63 29.16
C ILE A 217 -12.94 0.60 29.93
N ASP A 218 -12.07 1.56 30.20
CA ASP A 218 -12.34 2.74 31.01
C ASP A 218 -13.24 3.77 30.28
N ALA A 219 -14.26 4.29 30.98
CA ALA A 219 -15.10 5.37 30.48
C ALA A 219 -14.44 6.77 30.58
N TYR A 220 -13.45 6.94 31.45
CA TYR A 220 -12.65 8.14 31.66
C TYR A 220 -11.15 7.79 31.86
N PRO A 221 -10.45 7.29 30.82
CA PRO A 221 -9.05 6.81 30.89
C PRO A 221 -7.98 7.88 31.22
N LEU A 222 -8.40 9.07 31.65
CA LEU A 222 -7.54 10.20 32.04
C LEU A 222 -7.92 10.76 33.43
N ASP A 223 -8.86 10.14 34.13
CA ASP A 223 -9.37 10.57 35.44
C ASP A 223 -9.27 9.42 36.45
N PRO A 224 -8.19 9.36 37.25
CA PRO A 224 -7.93 8.23 38.14
C PRO A 224 -8.91 8.12 39.32
N ALA A 225 -9.88 9.04 39.41
CA ALA A 225 -10.97 8.98 40.37
C ALA A 225 -12.25 8.36 39.80
N ARG A 226 -12.30 8.06 38.48
CA ARG A 226 -13.51 7.61 37.79
C ARG A 226 -13.19 6.64 36.65
N SER A 227 -13.58 5.38 36.79
CA SER A 227 -13.52 4.41 35.67
C SER A 227 -14.88 4.03 35.07
N THR A 228 -15.98 4.44 35.71
CA THR A 228 -17.34 4.04 35.30
C THR A 228 -18.23 5.26 35.11
N ILE A 229 -19.11 5.18 34.10
CA ILE A 229 -20.13 6.19 33.86
C ILE A 229 -21.00 6.31 35.12
N PRO A 230 -21.11 7.50 35.73
CA PRO A 230 -21.98 7.70 36.87
C PRO A 230 -23.42 7.28 36.55
N VAL A 231 -24.10 6.65 37.51
CA VAL A 231 -25.53 6.38 37.38
C VAL A 231 -26.24 7.71 37.22
N ALA A 232 -27.00 7.87 36.13
CA ALA A 232 -27.73 9.10 35.86
C ALA A 232 -28.66 9.43 37.04
N ASP A 233 -28.40 10.54 37.72
CA ASP A 233 -29.29 11.12 38.72
C ASP A 233 -30.06 12.28 38.07
N PRO A 234 -31.39 12.17 37.89
CA PRO A 234 -32.20 13.25 37.33
C PRO A 234 -32.15 14.56 38.13
N ASN A 235 -31.64 14.55 39.36
CA ASN A 235 -31.50 15.72 40.22
C ASN A 235 -30.05 16.23 40.32
N ASP A 236 -29.10 15.65 39.58
CA ASP A 236 -27.74 16.18 39.53
C ASP A 236 -27.70 17.48 38.71
N HIS A 237 -27.60 18.59 39.43
CA HIS A 237 -27.40 19.93 38.89
C HIS A 237 -25.96 20.42 39.10
N THR A 238 -25.03 19.53 39.46
CA THR A 238 -23.63 19.87 39.69
C THR A 238 -22.99 20.24 38.36
N GLY A 239 -22.53 21.48 38.22
CA GLY A 239 -21.86 21.92 37.00
C GLY A 239 -20.54 21.18 36.77
N PRO A 240 -20.13 20.97 35.51
CA PRO A 240 -18.83 20.38 35.22
C PRO A 240 -17.72 21.29 35.78
N THR A 241 -16.74 20.68 36.45
CA THR A 241 -15.52 21.38 36.85
C THR A 241 -14.48 21.22 35.75
N VAL A 242 -14.16 22.32 35.06
CA VAL A 242 -13.09 22.34 34.03
C VAL A 242 -11.81 22.83 34.70
N THR A 243 -10.84 21.93 34.85
CA THR A 243 -9.51 22.26 35.39
C THR A 243 -8.56 22.47 34.22
N LEU A 244 -8.11 23.72 34.01
CA LEU A 244 -7.06 24.03 33.03
C LEU A 244 -5.69 23.88 33.70
N THR A 245 -4.92 22.87 33.31
CA THR A 245 -3.51 22.75 33.68
C THR A 245 -2.66 23.42 32.60
N THR A 246 -1.78 24.34 33.02
CA THR A 246 -0.79 24.93 32.11
C THR A 246 0.27 23.88 31.75
N PRO A 247 0.59 23.64 30.46
CA PRO A 247 1.66 22.72 30.08
C PRO A 247 3.00 23.21 30.64
N SER A 248 3.80 22.31 31.22
CA SER A 248 5.11 22.64 31.80
C SER A 248 6.15 23.07 30.75
N GLU A 249 5.90 22.84 29.46
CA GLU A 249 6.84 23.09 28.37
C GLU A 249 6.44 24.24 27.42
N ALA A 250 5.42 25.03 27.76
CA ALA A 250 5.02 26.16 26.90
C ALA A 250 5.97 27.36 27.08
N THR A 251 7.03 27.42 26.25
CA THR A 251 7.82 28.66 26.08
C THR A 251 7.18 29.55 25.01
N LEU A 252 6.84 30.79 25.38
CA LEU A 252 6.45 31.84 24.45
C LEU A 252 7.66 32.22 23.58
N GLY A 253 7.58 31.93 22.27
CA GLY A 253 8.51 32.39 21.24
C GLY A 253 8.03 33.65 20.55
#